data_AF-A0A830BZG8-F1
#
_entry.id   AF-A0A830BZG8-F1
#
_cell.length_a   1.000
_cell.length_b   1.000
_cell.length_c   1.000
_cell.angle_alpha   90.00
_cell.angle_beta   90.00
_cell.angle_gamma   90.00
#
_symmetry.space_group_name_H-M   'P 1'
#
loop_
_entity.id
_entity.type
_entity.pdbx_description
1 polymer ?
#
loop_
_entity_poly.entity_id
_entity_poly.type
_entity_poly.pdbx_seq_one_letter_code
_entity_poly.pdbx_strand_id
1 'polypeptide(L)'
;MPSGIPTYKVLIMNVCVSGCGHLGHPSHCGWFSSARLINPAVFKRLGFNDCLVNGGKPLANGLTLSFQYANTYPYSLSVSSVSC
;
A
#
# COMPACT_ATOMS: atom_id res chain seq x y z
N MET A 1 -25.98 16.37 7.23
CA MET A 1 -25.15 15.25 7.74
C MET A 1 -24.32 14.75 6.58
N PRO A 2 -22.98 14.89 6.54
CA PRO A 2 -22.26 14.37 5.40
C PRO A 2 -22.08 12.88 5.61
N SER A 3 -22.89 12.11 4.88
CA SER A 3 -22.67 10.70 4.55
C SER A 3 -21.38 10.59 3.72
N GLY A 4 -20.25 10.84 4.37
CA GLY A 4 -18.93 10.80 3.75
C GLY A 4 -18.48 9.35 3.62
N ILE A 5 -17.85 9.04 2.49
CA ILE A 5 -17.18 7.75 2.30
C ILE A 5 -16.13 7.60 3.42
N PRO A 6 -16.16 6.51 4.22
CA PRO A 6 -15.20 6.33 5.30
C PRO A 6 -13.77 6.34 4.75
N THR A 7 -12.86 6.95 5.51
CA THR A 7 -11.45 7.04 5.13
C THR A 7 -10.65 6.09 6.00
N TYR A 8 -9.89 5.20 5.37
CA TYR A 8 -9.00 4.26 6.03
C TYR A 8 -7.55 4.66 5.82
N LYS A 9 -6.74 4.58 6.88
CA LYS A 9 -5.31 4.85 6.83
C LYS A 9 -4.55 3.54 6.83
N VAL A 10 -3.72 3.34 5.83
CA VAL A 10 -2.81 2.19 5.72
C VAL A 10 -1.44 2.64 6.18
N LEU A 11 -0.79 1.80 6.98
CA LEU A 11 0.60 1.96 7.36
C LEU A 11 1.38 0.71 6.94
N ILE A 12 2.47 0.91 6.22
CA ILE A 12 3.39 -0.14 5.78
C ILE A 12 4.74 0.19 6.40
N MET A 13 5.21 -0.65 7.32
CA MET A 13 6.51 -0.51 7.96
C MET A 13 7.48 -1.55 7.43
N ASN A 14 8.69 -1.13 7.07
CA ASN A 14 9.80 -2.05 6.93
C ASN A 14 10.44 -2.29 8.30
N VAL A 15 10.17 -3.46 8.89
CA VAL A 15 10.71 -3.88 10.20
C VAL A 15 11.92 -4.83 10.09
N CYS A 16 12.42 -5.08 8.88
CA CYS A 16 13.61 -5.93 8.74
C CYS A 16 14.81 -5.33 9.47
N VAL A 17 15.76 -6.13 9.97
CA VAL A 17 16.89 -5.61 10.76
C VAL A 17 18.20 -5.55 9.94
N SER A 18 18.32 -6.41 8.93
CA SER A 18 19.41 -6.43 7.95
C SER A 18 18.97 -7.26 6.74
N GLY A 19 19.46 -6.91 5.55
CA GLY A 19 19.17 -7.66 4.33
C GLY A 19 18.01 -7.11 3.50
N CYS A 20 16.83 -6.79 4.05
CA CYS A 20 15.64 -6.45 3.24
C CYS A 20 15.76 -5.13 2.46
N GLY A 21 16.44 -5.19 1.33
CA GLY A 21 16.68 -4.08 0.44
C GLY A 21 15.53 -3.80 -0.50
N HIS A 22 14.49 -4.65 -0.60
CA HIS A 22 13.45 -4.52 -1.64
C HIS A 22 12.04 -4.90 -1.16
N LEU A 23 11.24 -3.87 -0.84
CA LEU A 23 9.78 -3.95 -0.62
C LEU A 23 8.95 -3.70 -1.90
N GLY A 24 9.55 -3.90 -3.07
CA GLY A 24 9.06 -3.37 -4.35
C GLY A 24 8.17 -4.30 -5.18
N HIS A 25 7.78 -5.48 -4.68
CA HIS A 25 7.03 -6.47 -5.48
C HIS A 25 5.51 -6.38 -5.26
N PRO A 26 4.66 -6.83 -6.23
CA PRO A 26 3.22 -6.64 -6.20
C PRO A 26 2.59 -7.08 -4.88
N SER A 27 1.95 -6.13 -4.23
CA SER A 27 1.13 -6.37 -3.06
C SER A 27 -0.21 -6.92 -3.52
N HIS A 28 -0.65 -8.04 -2.94
CA HIS A 28 -1.99 -8.56 -3.19
C HIS A 28 -3.00 -7.59 -2.58
N CYS A 29 -3.59 -6.77 -3.44
CA CYS A 29 -4.58 -5.77 -3.08
C CYS A 29 -6.01 -6.18 -3.51
N GLY A 30 -6.18 -7.38 -4.07
CA GLY A 30 -7.47 -7.92 -4.51
C GLY A 30 -8.31 -6.94 -5.32
N TRP A 31 -9.50 -6.63 -4.78
CA TRP A 31 -10.49 -5.69 -5.33
C TRP A 31 -10.31 -4.25 -4.81
N PHE A 32 -9.10 -3.85 -4.41
CA PHE A 32 -8.86 -2.52 -3.86
C PHE A 32 -9.40 -1.43 -4.78
N SER A 33 -10.30 -0.62 -4.24
CA SER A 33 -10.89 0.54 -4.90
C SER A 33 -10.86 1.71 -3.92
N SER A 34 -10.73 2.93 -4.46
CA SER A 34 -10.75 4.14 -3.65
C SER A 34 -11.51 5.22 -4.41
N ALA A 35 -12.45 5.86 -3.72
CA ALA A 35 -13.15 7.03 -4.22
C ALA A 35 -12.29 8.31 -4.15
N ARG A 36 -11.18 8.28 -3.39
CA ARG A 36 -10.20 9.36 -3.32
C ARG A 36 -8.98 9.05 -4.18
N LEU A 37 -8.43 10.10 -4.79
CA LEU A 37 -7.15 10.04 -5.48
C LEU A 37 -6.04 9.73 -4.46
N ILE A 38 -5.28 8.67 -4.72
CA ILE A 38 -4.10 8.30 -3.93
C ILE A 38 -2.86 8.67 -4.74
N ASN A 39 -1.81 9.11 -4.09
CA ASN A 39 -0.56 9.44 -4.77
C ASN A 39 0.03 8.17 -5.42
N PRO A 40 0.17 8.12 -6.77
CA PRO A 40 0.71 6.95 -7.46
C PRO A 40 2.18 6.65 -7.11
N ALA A 41 2.91 7.63 -6.56
CA ALA A 41 4.26 7.39 -6.03
C ALA A 41 4.25 6.57 -4.72
N VAL A 42 3.13 6.53 -4.00
CA VAL A 42 2.99 5.79 -2.74
C VAL A 42 2.22 4.49 -2.94
N PHE A 43 1.12 4.54 -3.69
CA PHE A 43 0.30 3.37 -4.00
C PHE A 43 -0.34 3.52 -5.36
N LYS A 44 -0.17 2.52 -6.22
CA LYS A 44 -0.74 2.47 -7.55
C LYS A 44 -1.24 1.05 -7.83
N ARG A 45 -2.52 0.91 -8.13
CA ARG A 45 -3.07 -0.35 -8.63
C ARG A 45 -2.69 -0.51 -10.11
N LEU A 46 -2.01 -1.60 -10.44
CA LEU A 46 -1.63 -1.95 -11.81
C LEU A 46 -2.70 -2.85 -12.46
N GLY A 47 -3.35 -3.72 -11.66
CA GLY A 47 -4.32 -4.68 -12.16
C GLY A 47 -5.22 -5.26 -11.07
N PHE A 48 -5.91 -6.34 -11.43
CA PHE A 48 -6.65 -7.14 -10.45
C PHE A 48 -5.66 -7.89 -9.56
N ASN A 49 -5.73 -7.68 -8.24
CA ASN A 49 -4.80 -8.24 -7.27
C ASN A 49 -3.32 -7.78 -7.41
N ASP A 50 -3.05 -6.82 -8.30
CA ASP A 50 -1.70 -6.35 -8.61
C ASP A 50 -1.59 -4.86 -8.24
N CYS A 51 -0.91 -4.57 -7.14
CA CYS A 51 -0.66 -3.21 -6.67
C CYS A 51 0.81 -2.95 -6.38
N LEU A 52 1.23 -1.77 -6.79
CA LEU A 52 2.56 -1.24 -6.61
C LEU A 52 2.57 -0.27 -5.42
N VAL A 53 3.41 -0.53 -4.44
CA VAL A 53 3.68 0.37 -3.31
C VAL A 53 5.00 1.10 -3.53
N ASN A 54 5.13 2.30 -3.00
CA ASN A 54 6.34 3.13 -3.10
C ASN A 54 6.83 3.36 -4.54
N GLY A 55 5.94 3.28 -5.53
CA GLY A 55 6.32 3.34 -6.94
C GLY A 55 7.28 2.21 -7.38
N GLY A 56 7.28 1.08 -6.68
CA GLY A 56 8.19 -0.04 -6.90
C GLY A 56 9.57 0.16 -6.29
N LYS A 57 9.80 1.28 -5.59
CA LYS A 57 11.06 1.55 -4.93
C LYS A 57 11.17 0.78 -3.62
N PRO A 58 12.38 0.37 -3.25
CA PRO A 58 12.61 -0.22 -1.96
C PRO A 58 12.28 0.76 -0.84
N LEU A 59 11.58 0.28 0.18
CA LEU A 59 11.39 1.03 1.42
C LEU A 59 12.59 0.74 2.32
N ALA A 60 13.38 1.76 2.64
CA ALA A 60 14.55 1.58 3.48
C ALA A 60 14.16 1.03 4.86
N ASN A 61 15.12 0.41 5.51
CA ASN A 61 14.96 -0.16 6.83
C ASN A 61 14.49 0.90 7.85
N GLY A 62 13.44 0.60 8.62
CA GLY A 62 12.85 1.53 9.58
C GLY A 62 11.97 2.63 8.97
N LEU A 63 11.85 2.71 7.64
CA LEU A 63 10.91 3.63 7.01
C LEU A 63 9.48 3.09 7.05
N THR A 64 8.54 4.03 7.19
CA THR A 64 7.11 3.78 7.17
C THR A 64 6.45 4.54 6.02
N LEU A 65 5.71 3.85 5.18
CA LEU A 65 4.80 4.48 4.22
C LEU A 65 3.41 4.55 4.83
N SER A 66 2.76 5.70 4.67
CA SER A 66 1.37 5.85 5.03
C SER A 66 0.59 6.51 3.93
N PHE A 67 -0.60 5.99 3.66
CA PHE A 67 -1.54 6.59 2.72
C PHE A 67 -2.96 6.38 3.22
N GLN A 68 -3.87 7.21 2.72
CA GLN A 68 -5.28 7.15 3.08
C GLN A 68 -6.11 6.88 1.84
N TYR A 69 -7.09 5.99 1.97
CA TYR A 69 -8.04 5.69 0.90
C TYR A 69 -9.47 5.84 1.42
N ALA A 70 -10.40 6.13 0.51
CA ALA A 70 -11.81 6.27 0.87
C ALA A 70 -12.62 5.16 0.21
N ASN A 71 -13.21 4.28 1.02
CA ASN A 71 -14.11 3.24 0.52
C ASN A 71 -15.15 2.88 1.59
N THR A 72 -16.19 2.12 1.23
CA THR A 72 -17.25 1.67 2.13
C THR A 72 -16.83 0.55 3.07
N TYR A 73 -15.72 -0.14 2.78
CA TYR A 73 -15.16 -1.19 3.63
C TYR A 73 -13.61 -1.19 3.59
N PRO A 74 -12.96 -1.69 4.65
CA PRO A 74 -11.51 -1.84 4.67
C PRO A 74 -11.06 -3.05 3.83
N TYR A 75 -9.92 -2.92 3.16
CA TYR A 75 -9.24 -4.02 2.46
C TYR A 75 -8.05 -4.51 3.25
N SER A 76 -7.92 -5.83 3.37
CA SER A 76 -6.68 -6.48 3.80
C SER A 76 -5.68 -6.40 2.66
N LEU A 77 -4.65 -5.56 2.84
CA LEU A 77 -3.52 -5.46 1.92
C LEU A 77 -2.38 -6.31 2.47
N SER A 78 -1.82 -7.18 1.63
CA SER A 78 -0.69 -8.04 2.02
C SER A 78 0.50 -7.77 1.11
N VAL A 79 1.69 -7.67 1.72
CA VAL A 79 2.96 -7.57 1.01
C VAL A 79 3.43 -8.99 0.74
N SER A 80 3.48 -9.39 -0.53
CA SER A 80 3.79 -10.77 -0.91
C SER A 80 5.27 -11.08 -1.01
N SER A 81 6.12 -10.07 -1.23
CA SER A 81 7.55 -10.31 -1.39
C SER A 81 8.38 -9.17 -0.79
N VAL A 82 9.37 -9.60 -0.01
CA VAL A 82 10.46 -8.79 0.49
C VAL A 82 11.72 -9.51 0.04
N SER A 83 12.48 -8.90 -0.86
CA SER A 83 13.80 -9.41 -1.25
C SER A 83 14.87 -8.76 -0.39
N CYS A 84 15.74 -9.62 0.15
CA CYS A 84 16.95 -9.22 0.85
C CYS A 84 18.16 -9.31 -0.08
#